data_AF-A0A1F2XFZ1-F1
#
_entry.id   AF-A0A1F2XFZ1-F1
#
_cell.length_a   1.000
_cell.length_b   1.000
_cell.length_c   1.000
_cell.angle_alpha   90.00
_cell.angle_beta   90.00
_cell.angle_gamma   90.00
#
_symmetry.space_group_name_H-M   'P 1'
#
loop_
_entity.id
_entity.type
_entity.pdbx_description
1 polymer ?
#
loop_
_entity_poly.entity_id
_entity_poly.type
_entity_poly.pdbx_seq_one_letter_code
_entity_poly.pdbx_strand_id
1 'polypeptide(L)'
;MYGLKYDAAGLIPAVVQEAETGQILMVAYMNVEALRRTLKAGEAWFWSRSRSEFWHKGEKSGNVLKVRRILTDCDRDALVLVVRERSQLTPICHTGRETCFGWEVVLKGGRPAVRAVAGAKRSFVTDARQGSLPALKRLVALLRRERGGCPWDRKQTLASLKEHLVAEVYEVVNAVDSGDDGALKEELGDLLFLILMDCQIASEHGLFALEDVVGALAEKIVSRHAGRVPALRAFGEPARRGSLPGEGKAAPSRAAKKLADLPSSLPALLLCQKLHRRAWRTGLAAKPTKRGVVKDIRKCVEALALRAADGMPQSTDAALADLLVSLSLYAQLNGQDAEEALRRKCLSLREELRSASR
;
A
#
# COMPACT_ATOMS: atom_id res chain seq x y z
N MET A 1 -9.34 34.18 -29.37
CA MET A 1 -9.56 34.32 -27.92
C MET A 1 -8.86 33.25 -27.06
N TYR A 2 -8.45 32.08 -27.58
CA TYR A 2 -7.49 31.17 -26.88
C TYR A 2 -6.39 30.62 -27.79
N GLY A 3 -6.23 31.17 -29.00
CA GLY A 3 -5.30 30.64 -30.01
C GLY A 3 -5.69 29.26 -30.57
N LEU A 4 -6.89 28.76 -30.25
CA LEU A 4 -7.47 27.51 -30.75
C LEU A 4 -8.21 27.72 -32.06
N LYS A 5 -8.22 26.68 -32.91
CA LYS A 5 -8.96 26.62 -34.17
C LYS A 5 -10.22 25.78 -33.97
N TYR A 6 -11.33 26.31 -34.43
CA TYR A 6 -12.62 25.63 -34.41
C TYR A 6 -13.01 25.30 -35.86
N ASP A 7 -13.79 24.24 -36.04
CA ASP A 7 -14.35 23.90 -37.35
C ASP A 7 -15.36 24.96 -37.83
N ALA A 8 -15.88 24.77 -39.05
CA ALA A 8 -16.86 25.68 -39.65
C ALA A 8 -18.17 25.81 -38.83
N ALA A 9 -18.46 24.86 -37.93
CA ALA A 9 -19.61 24.91 -37.02
C ALA A 9 -19.26 25.56 -35.67
N GLY A 10 -18.03 26.08 -35.50
CA GLY A 10 -17.57 26.67 -34.25
C GLY A 10 -17.27 25.65 -33.15
N LEU A 11 -16.96 24.41 -33.53
CA LEU A 11 -16.70 23.30 -32.61
C LEU A 11 -15.24 22.84 -32.66
N ILE A 12 -14.77 22.33 -31.52
CA ILE A 12 -13.46 21.68 -31.39
C ILE A 12 -13.67 20.28 -30.77
N PRO A 13 -13.07 19.21 -31.33
CA PRO A 13 -13.07 17.89 -30.71
C PRO A 13 -12.34 17.91 -29.36
N ALA A 14 -12.92 17.22 -28.39
CA ALA A 14 -12.41 17.11 -27.04
C ALA A 14 -12.36 15.63 -26.64
N VAL A 15 -11.16 15.08 -26.61
CA VAL A 15 -10.87 13.74 -26.07
C VAL A 15 -10.82 13.83 -24.56
N VAL A 16 -11.47 12.89 -23.87
CA VAL A 16 -11.47 12.81 -22.41
C VAL A 16 -10.59 11.63 -22.00
N GLN A 17 -9.59 11.89 -21.17
CA GLN A 17 -8.62 10.90 -20.72
C GLN A 17 -8.62 10.83 -19.18
N GLU A 18 -8.59 9.63 -18.64
CA GLU A 18 -8.46 9.39 -17.21
C GLU A 18 -7.02 9.69 -16.74
N ALA A 19 -6.89 10.44 -15.65
CA ALA A 19 -5.62 11.01 -15.21
C ALA A 19 -4.61 9.99 -14.65
N GLU A 20 -5.06 8.89 -14.05
CA GLU A 20 -4.20 7.89 -13.39
C GLU A 20 -3.69 6.83 -14.38
N THR A 21 -4.59 6.35 -15.25
CA THR A 21 -4.39 5.20 -16.14
C THR A 21 -4.04 5.61 -17.57
N GLY A 22 -4.32 6.86 -17.94
CA GLY A 22 -4.22 7.31 -19.32
C GLY A 22 -5.29 6.74 -20.26
N GLN A 23 -6.30 6.02 -19.73
CA GLN A 23 -7.37 5.44 -20.53
C GLN A 23 -8.20 6.54 -21.21
N ILE A 24 -8.43 6.39 -22.51
CA ILE A 24 -9.37 7.27 -23.23
C ILE A 24 -10.80 6.86 -22.89
N LEU A 25 -11.55 7.79 -22.33
CA LEU A 25 -12.89 7.57 -21.80
C LEU A 25 -13.97 7.84 -22.86
N MET A 26 -13.90 8.99 -23.52
CA MET A 26 -14.88 9.40 -24.53
C MET A 26 -14.33 10.52 -25.41
N VAL A 27 -15.05 10.81 -26.49
CA VAL A 27 -14.87 12.02 -27.30
C VAL A 27 -16.18 12.80 -27.33
N ALA A 28 -16.09 14.12 -27.23
CA ALA A 28 -17.20 15.05 -27.39
C ALA A 28 -16.72 16.32 -28.12
N TYR A 29 -17.62 17.27 -28.31
CA TYR A 29 -17.31 18.54 -28.96
C TYR A 29 -17.54 19.70 -27.99
N MET A 30 -16.74 20.74 -28.10
CA MET A 30 -16.88 21.97 -27.33
C MET A 30 -16.97 23.14 -28.31
N ASN A 31 -17.86 24.10 -28.04
CA ASN A 31 -17.71 25.44 -28.61
C ASN A 31 -16.94 26.34 -27.62
N VAL A 32 -16.69 27.58 -28.00
CA VAL A 32 -15.98 28.56 -27.16
C VAL A 32 -16.61 28.70 -25.77
N GLU A 33 -17.94 28.70 -25.67
CA GLU A 33 -18.65 28.86 -24.40
C GLU A 33 -18.59 27.60 -23.53
N ALA A 34 -18.67 26.39 -24.11
CA ALA A 34 -18.50 25.14 -23.38
C ALA A 34 -17.08 25.03 -22.78
N LEU A 35 -16.06 25.46 -23.53
CA LEU A 35 -14.69 25.54 -23.02
C LEU A 35 -14.58 26.57 -21.89
N ARG A 36 -15.20 27.75 -22.05
CA ARG A 36 -15.23 28.79 -21.01
C ARG A 36 -15.87 28.28 -19.71
N ARG A 37 -17.00 27.57 -19.80
CA ARG A 37 -17.66 26.94 -18.65
C ARG A 37 -16.79 25.90 -17.99
N THR A 38 -16.11 25.08 -18.79
CA THR A 38 -15.18 24.05 -18.29
C THR A 38 -14.03 24.67 -17.50
N LEU A 39 -13.38 25.69 -18.05
CA LEU A 39 -12.29 26.42 -17.38
C LEU A 39 -12.76 27.10 -16.09
N LYS A 40 -13.98 27.67 -16.09
CA LYS A 40 -14.54 28.35 -14.92
C LYS A 40 -14.95 27.38 -13.81
N ALA A 41 -15.60 26.26 -14.15
CA ALA A 41 -16.14 25.31 -13.18
C ALA A 41 -15.10 24.28 -12.70
N GLY A 42 -14.05 24.01 -13.49
CA GLY A 42 -13.15 22.89 -13.26
C GLY A 42 -13.79 21.52 -13.53
N GLU A 43 -14.93 21.50 -14.22
CA GLU A 43 -15.73 20.31 -14.54
C GLU A 43 -16.04 20.27 -16.04
N ALA A 44 -16.15 19.09 -16.65
CA ALA A 44 -16.26 18.97 -18.11
C ALA A 44 -17.65 19.38 -18.63
N TRP A 45 -17.69 20.43 -19.46
CA TRP A 45 -18.86 20.89 -20.21
C TRP A 45 -18.66 20.68 -21.71
N PHE A 46 -19.68 20.14 -22.38
CA PHE A 46 -19.67 19.89 -23.82
C PHE A 46 -20.81 20.62 -24.52
N TRP A 47 -20.71 20.71 -25.85
CA TRP A 47 -21.80 21.13 -26.73
C TRP A 47 -22.39 19.90 -27.43
N SER A 48 -23.67 19.63 -27.19
CA SER A 48 -24.35 18.49 -27.80
C SER A 48 -24.83 18.86 -29.20
N ARG A 49 -24.10 18.42 -30.24
CA ARG A 49 -24.43 18.70 -31.65
C ARG A 49 -25.85 18.30 -32.06
N SER A 50 -26.39 17.22 -31.49
CA SER A 50 -27.74 16.72 -31.80
C SER A 50 -28.86 17.46 -31.07
N ARG A 51 -28.57 18.10 -29.94
CA ARG A 51 -29.56 18.74 -29.07
C ARG A 51 -29.43 20.26 -29.07
N SER A 52 -28.38 20.78 -29.69
CA SER A 52 -28.02 22.21 -29.70
C SER A 52 -28.05 22.84 -28.31
N GLU A 53 -27.55 22.10 -27.32
CA GLU A 53 -27.56 22.51 -25.91
C GLU A 53 -26.21 22.22 -25.24
N PHE A 54 -25.94 22.95 -24.15
CA PHE A 54 -24.81 22.68 -23.28
C PHE A 54 -25.08 21.43 -22.45
N TRP A 55 -24.09 20.55 -22.37
CA TRP A 55 -24.16 19.32 -21.61
C TRP A 55 -23.08 19.32 -20.53
N HIS A 56 -23.49 19.43 -19.28
CA HIS A 56 -22.62 19.17 -18.14
C HIS A 56 -22.50 17.66 -17.94
N LYS A 57 -21.31 17.10 -18.18
CA LYS A 57 -21.13 15.65 -18.09
C LYS A 57 -21.31 15.22 -16.63
N GLY A 58 -22.25 14.31 -16.41
CA GLY A 58 -22.54 13.79 -15.07
C GLY A 58 -23.69 14.46 -14.35
N GLU A 59 -24.28 15.53 -14.89
CA GLU A 59 -25.40 16.24 -14.25
C GLU A 59 -26.60 15.32 -13.96
N LYS A 60 -26.94 14.43 -14.90
CA LYS A 60 -28.02 13.45 -14.73
C LYS A 60 -27.57 12.15 -14.05
N SER A 61 -26.31 11.76 -14.24
CA SER A 61 -25.81 10.44 -13.81
C SER A 61 -24.98 10.46 -12.53
N GLY A 62 -24.69 11.64 -11.97
CA GLY A 62 -23.75 11.85 -10.84
C GLY A 62 -22.27 11.77 -11.21
N ASN A 63 -21.91 11.34 -12.44
CA ASN A 63 -20.52 11.14 -12.87
C ASN A 63 -19.90 12.42 -13.43
N VAL A 64 -19.70 13.40 -12.54
CA VAL A 64 -19.05 14.65 -12.91
C VAL A 64 -17.56 14.42 -13.12
N LEU A 65 -17.05 14.93 -14.25
CA LEU A 65 -15.64 14.80 -14.63
C LEU A 65 -14.88 16.06 -14.23
N LYS A 66 -14.06 15.95 -13.19
CA LYS A 66 -13.21 17.06 -12.75
C LYS A 66 -12.00 17.19 -13.65
N VAL A 67 -11.81 18.35 -14.25
CA VAL A 67 -10.69 18.63 -15.14
C VAL A 67 -9.45 18.96 -14.32
N ARG A 68 -8.38 18.17 -14.49
CA ARG A 68 -7.07 18.42 -13.89
C ARG A 68 -6.23 19.32 -14.78
N ARG A 69 -6.24 19.08 -16.09
CA ARG A 69 -5.57 19.91 -17.11
C ARG A 69 -6.22 19.70 -18.48
N ILE A 70 -6.04 20.67 -19.36
CA ILE A 70 -6.46 20.60 -20.76
C ILE A 70 -5.21 20.72 -21.63
N LEU A 71 -5.00 19.75 -22.53
CA LEU A 71 -3.94 19.78 -23.54
C LEU A 71 -4.56 20.14 -24.89
N THR A 72 -3.74 20.64 -25.81
CA THR A 72 -4.09 20.84 -27.22
C THR A 72 -2.95 20.34 -28.09
N ASP A 73 -3.24 19.97 -29.33
CA ASP A 73 -2.26 19.51 -30.31
C ASP A 73 -1.47 20.67 -30.95
N CYS A 74 -0.58 20.34 -31.88
CA CYS A 74 0.39 21.28 -32.45
C CYS A 74 -0.23 22.37 -33.33
N ASP A 75 -1.32 22.06 -34.00
CA ASP A 75 -2.11 22.93 -34.87
C ASP A 75 -3.34 23.51 -34.18
N ARG A 76 -3.59 23.09 -32.93
CA ARG A 76 -4.54 23.65 -31.97
C ARG A 76 -6.00 23.49 -32.37
N ASP A 77 -6.33 22.39 -33.03
CA ASP A 77 -7.68 22.05 -33.45
C ASP A 77 -8.26 20.81 -32.74
N ALA A 78 -7.54 20.25 -31.77
CA ALA A 78 -8.08 19.27 -30.84
C ALA A 78 -7.69 19.56 -29.38
N LEU A 79 -8.52 19.06 -28.45
CA LEU A 79 -8.29 19.12 -27.01
C LEU A 79 -8.21 17.72 -26.39
N VAL A 80 -7.39 17.59 -25.35
CA VAL A 80 -7.43 16.47 -24.40
C VAL A 80 -7.74 17.00 -23.01
N LEU A 81 -8.92 16.67 -22.49
CA LEU A 81 -9.30 16.93 -21.10
C LEU A 81 -8.79 15.76 -20.26
N VAL A 82 -7.76 16.02 -19.46
CA VAL A 82 -7.27 15.06 -18.47
C VAL A 82 -8.10 15.22 -17.21
N VAL A 83 -8.90 14.22 -16.89
CA VAL A 83 -9.93 14.28 -15.85
C VAL A 83 -9.73 13.26 -14.75
N ARG A 84 -10.23 13.57 -13.56
CA ARG A 84 -10.49 12.60 -12.50
C ARG A 84 -12.00 12.42 -12.36
N GLU A 85 -12.45 11.18 -12.38
CA GLU A 85 -13.86 10.87 -12.13
C GLU A 85 -14.15 10.96 -10.63
N ARG A 86 -15.18 11.73 -10.25
CA ARG A 86 -15.56 11.88 -8.84
C ARG A 86 -16.42 10.72 -8.32
N SER A 87 -16.93 9.88 -9.22
CA SER A 87 -17.71 8.69 -8.97
C SER A 87 -17.06 7.52 -9.69
N GLN A 88 -16.12 6.82 -9.04
CA GLN A 88 -15.54 5.57 -9.57
C GLN A 88 -16.56 4.41 -9.64
N LEU A 89 -17.86 4.71 -9.47
CA LEU A 89 -18.92 3.76 -9.17
C LEU A 89 -19.84 3.48 -10.35
N THR A 90 -19.95 4.42 -11.30
CA THR A 90 -20.88 4.30 -12.43
C THR A 90 -20.10 4.41 -13.73
N PRO A 91 -20.33 3.54 -14.72
CA PRO A 91 -19.57 3.55 -15.95
C PRO A 91 -19.71 4.87 -16.74
N ILE A 92 -18.63 5.34 -17.37
CA ILE A 92 -18.66 6.56 -18.20
C ILE A 92 -19.64 6.43 -19.36
N CYS A 93 -19.71 5.25 -19.96
CA CYS A 93 -20.56 4.96 -21.10
C CYS A 93 -21.96 4.53 -20.64
N HIS A 94 -22.98 5.04 -21.32
CA HIS A 94 -24.39 4.69 -21.11
C HIS A 94 -24.69 3.19 -21.33
N THR A 95 -23.79 2.44 -21.97
CA THR A 95 -23.90 0.98 -22.14
C THR A 95 -23.32 0.20 -20.95
N GLY A 96 -22.94 0.88 -19.86
CA GLY A 96 -22.34 0.26 -18.68
C GLY A 96 -20.83 -0.04 -18.80
N ARG A 97 -20.12 0.61 -19.73
CA ARG A 97 -18.65 0.44 -19.93
C ARG A 97 -17.86 1.62 -19.35
N GLU A 98 -16.66 1.36 -18.85
CA GLU A 98 -15.75 2.39 -18.32
C GLU A 98 -15.26 3.37 -19.39
N THR A 99 -15.34 2.96 -20.66
CA THR A 99 -15.03 3.80 -21.83
C THR A 99 -16.08 3.63 -22.92
N CYS A 100 -16.30 4.68 -23.72
CA CYS A 100 -17.06 4.61 -24.96
C CYS A 100 -16.36 3.75 -26.03
N PHE A 101 -15.05 3.55 -25.93
CA PHE A 101 -14.22 2.84 -26.91
C PHE A 101 -14.19 1.32 -26.66
N GLY A 102 -15.38 0.72 -26.58
CA GLY A 102 -15.56 -0.73 -26.37
C GLY A 102 -15.55 -1.59 -27.65
N TRP A 103 -15.23 -0.99 -28.80
CA TRP A 103 -15.28 -1.62 -30.11
C TRP A 103 -13.99 -1.31 -30.87
N GLU A 104 -13.47 -2.28 -31.61
CA GLU A 104 -12.28 -2.13 -32.46
C GLU A 104 -12.62 -2.39 -33.92
N VAL A 105 -11.90 -1.72 -34.81
CA VAL A 105 -11.93 -1.97 -36.25
C VAL A 105 -10.82 -2.95 -36.58
N VAL A 106 -11.17 -4.07 -37.21
CA VAL A 106 -10.24 -5.14 -37.60
C VAL A 106 -10.40 -5.48 -39.07
N LEU A 107 -9.38 -6.10 -39.68
CA LEU A 107 -9.49 -6.68 -41.01
C LEU A 107 -9.90 -8.15 -40.91
N LYS A 108 -11.06 -8.51 -41.46
CA LYS A 108 -11.51 -9.91 -41.58
C LYS A 108 -11.60 -10.28 -43.06
N GLY A 109 -10.72 -11.16 -43.52
CA GLY A 109 -10.61 -11.53 -44.93
C GLY A 109 -10.32 -10.33 -45.84
N GLY A 110 -9.47 -9.40 -45.38
CA GLY A 110 -9.10 -8.19 -46.14
C GLY A 110 -10.14 -7.06 -46.15
N ARG A 111 -11.29 -7.23 -45.48
CA ARG A 111 -12.33 -6.19 -45.36
C ARG A 111 -12.42 -5.62 -43.94
N PRO A 112 -12.67 -4.31 -43.76
CA PRO A 112 -12.93 -3.73 -42.46
C PRO A 112 -14.18 -4.34 -41.82
N ALA A 113 -14.06 -4.76 -40.56
CA ALA A 113 -15.15 -5.23 -39.73
C ALA A 113 -15.02 -4.62 -38.32
N VAL A 114 -16.15 -4.34 -37.67
CA VAL A 114 -16.17 -3.88 -36.27
C VAL A 114 -16.44 -5.09 -35.39
N ARG A 115 -15.66 -5.27 -34.33
CA ARG A 115 -15.93 -6.26 -33.28
C ARG A 115 -15.79 -5.63 -31.90
N ALA A 116 -16.40 -6.25 -30.89
CA ALA A 116 -16.18 -5.83 -29.51
C ALA A 116 -14.70 -6.04 -29.14
N VAL A 117 -14.07 -5.06 -28.50
CA VAL A 117 -12.74 -5.27 -27.92
C VAL A 117 -12.87 -6.39 -26.90
N ALA A 118 -11.98 -7.37 -26.95
CA ALA A 118 -11.97 -8.46 -25.97
C ALA A 118 -11.80 -7.85 -24.56
N GLY A 119 -12.82 -7.96 -23.73
CA GLY A 119 -12.83 -7.28 -22.43
C GLY A 119 -13.39 -5.86 -22.41
N ALA A 120 -14.08 -5.38 -23.44
CA ALA A 120 -14.78 -4.10 -23.42
C ALA A 120 -15.90 -3.98 -22.36
N LYS A 121 -16.35 -5.12 -21.82
CA LYS A 121 -17.25 -5.22 -20.65
C LYS A 121 -16.47 -5.44 -19.34
N ARG A 122 -15.14 -5.28 -19.34
CA ARG A 122 -14.34 -5.42 -18.13
C ARG A 122 -14.76 -4.32 -17.16
N SER A 123 -15.28 -4.72 -16.02
CA SER A 123 -15.30 -3.89 -14.84
C SER A 123 -13.96 -4.02 -14.16
N PHE A 124 -13.58 -3.04 -13.35
CA PHE A 124 -12.47 -3.19 -12.40
C PHE A 124 -12.56 -4.52 -11.59
N VAL A 125 -13.75 -5.09 -11.34
CA VAL A 125 -13.89 -6.43 -10.70
C VAL A 125 -13.24 -7.53 -11.55
N THR A 126 -13.52 -7.53 -12.86
CA THR A 126 -12.94 -8.52 -13.77
C THR A 126 -11.45 -8.32 -13.99
N ASP A 127 -10.96 -7.07 -13.94
CA ASP A 127 -9.53 -6.78 -14.05
C ASP A 127 -8.77 -7.16 -12.77
N ALA A 128 -9.37 -6.96 -11.60
CA ALA A 128 -8.80 -7.40 -10.33
C ALA A 128 -8.67 -8.93 -10.27
N ARG A 129 -9.69 -9.66 -10.74
CA ARG A 129 -9.63 -11.13 -10.89
C ARG A 129 -8.54 -11.60 -11.87
N GLN A 130 -8.03 -10.71 -12.71
CA GLN A 130 -6.93 -10.97 -13.64
C GLN A 130 -5.58 -10.41 -13.13
N GLY A 131 -5.50 -9.97 -11.87
CA GLY A 131 -4.25 -9.55 -11.23
C GLY A 131 -3.91 -8.06 -11.33
N SER A 132 -4.85 -7.20 -11.76
CA SER A 132 -4.62 -5.76 -11.82
C SER A 132 -4.65 -5.11 -10.43
N LEU A 133 -3.47 -4.68 -9.95
CA LEU A 133 -3.35 -3.97 -8.65
C LEU A 133 -4.16 -2.67 -8.60
N PRO A 134 -4.18 -1.80 -9.65
CA PRO A 134 -5.07 -0.63 -9.66
C PRO A 134 -6.56 -1.01 -9.55
N ALA A 135 -6.96 -2.12 -10.15
CA ALA A 135 -8.34 -2.60 -10.07
C ALA A 135 -8.67 -3.18 -8.68
N LEU A 136 -7.71 -3.86 -8.05
CA LEU A 136 -7.82 -4.33 -6.66
C LEU A 136 -7.92 -3.16 -5.67
N LYS A 137 -7.12 -2.11 -5.83
CA LYS A 137 -7.24 -0.86 -5.05
C LYS A 137 -8.66 -0.29 -5.14
N ARG A 138 -9.25 -0.27 -6.35
CA ARG A 138 -10.64 0.18 -6.55
C ARG A 138 -11.66 -0.70 -5.83
N LEU A 139 -11.48 -2.03 -5.83
CA LEU A 139 -12.34 -2.94 -5.05
C LEU A 139 -12.33 -2.60 -3.56
N VAL A 140 -11.15 -2.35 -2.98
CA VAL A 140 -11.02 -1.99 -1.57
C VAL A 140 -11.73 -0.66 -1.27
N ALA A 141 -11.59 0.35 -2.15
CA ALA A 141 -12.32 1.60 -2.03
C ALA A 141 -13.86 1.39 -2.09
N LEU A 142 -14.35 0.43 -2.88
CA LEU A 142 -15.78 0.09 -2.91
C LEU A 142 -16.29 -0.50 -1.62
N LEU A 143 -15.52 -1.35 -0.97
CA LEU A 143 -15.91 -1.95 0.31
C LEU A 143 -16.14 -0.86 1.37
N ARG A 144 -15.38 0.24 1.30
CA ARG A 144 -15.41 1.30 2.31
C ARG A 144 -16.32 2.49 2.01
N ARG A 145 -17.05 2.50 0.90
CA ARG A 145 -17.93 3.63 0.54
C ARG A 145 -19.12 3.78 1.48
N GLU A 146 -19.58 5.03 1.67
CA GLU A 146 -20.69 5.34 2.58
C GLU A 146 -22.02 4.66 2.19
N ARG A 147 -22.35 4.62 0.90
CA ARG A 147 -23.58 3.98 0.41
C ARG A 147 -23.27 2.70 -0.36
N GLY A 148 -23.73 1.57 0.17
CA GLY A 148 -23.55 0.25 -0.46
C GLY A 148 -22.14 -0.32 -0.35
N GLY A 149 -21.32 0.18 0.59
CA GLY A 149 -20.10 -0.49 1.05
C GLY A 149 -20.41 -1.56 2.10
N CYS A 150 -19.41 -2.38 2.41
CA CYS A 150 -19.49 -3.41 3.44
C CYS A 150 -19.49 -2.77 4.84
N PRO A 151 -20.45 -3.09 5.73
CA PRO A 151 -20.51 -2.52 7.06
C PRO A 151 -19.28 -2.78 7.93
N TRP A 152 -18.65 -3.96 7.79
CA TRP A 152 -17.46 -4.30 8.56
C TRP A 152 -16.25 -3.49 8.08
N ASP A 153 -15.98 -3.49 6.77
CA ASP A 153 -14.84 -2.78 6.18
C ASP A 153 -14.88 -1.29 6.52
N ARG A 154 -16.05 -0.66 6.45
CA ARG A 154 -16.24 0.76 6.77
C ARG A 154 -15.92 1.12 8.21
N LYS A 155 -16.20 0.23 9.15
CA LYS A 155 -15.97 0.48 10.59
C LYS A 155 -14.48 0.41 10.94
N GLN A 156 -13.65 -0.15 10.07
CA GLN A 156 -12.22 -0.30 10.35
C GLN A 156 -11.48 1.03 10.34
N THR A 157 -10.50 1.11 11.22
CA THR A 157 -9.55 2.22 11.39
C THR A 157 -8.12 1.67 11.39
N LEU A 158 -7.12 2.53 11.22
CA LEU A 158 -5.70 2.10 11.33
C LEU A 158 -5.39 1.40 12.66
N ALA A 159 -6.08 1.80 13.74
CA ALA A 159 -5.90 1.19 15.05
C ALA A 159 -6.55 -0.20 15.14
N SER A 160 -7.76 -0.39 14.58
CA SER A 160 -8.47 -1.66 14.65
C SER A 160 -7.86 -2.74 13.75
N LEU A 161 -7.21 -2.35 12.65
CA LEU A 161 -6.55 -3.30 11.74
C LEU A 161 -5.22 -3.85 12.29
N LYS A 162 -4.67 -3.28 13.37
CA LYS A 162 -3.39 -3.70 13.95
C LYS A 162 -3.37 -5.19 14.34
N GLU A 163 -4.44 -5.67 14.97
CA GLU A 163 -4.51 -7.07 15.42
C GLU A 163 -4.59 -8.03 14.22
N HIS A 164 -5.41 -7.68 13.22
CA HIS A 164 -5.51 -8.43 11.97
C HIS A 164 -4.15 -8.50 11.25
N LEU A 165 -3.43 -7.38 11.11
CA LEU A 165 -2.11 -7.36 10.46
C LEU A 165 -1.11 -8.29 11.15
N VAL A 166 -1.11 -8.33 12.48
CA VAL A 166 -0.21 -9.22 13.22
C VAL A 166 -0.61 -10.67 13.01
N ALA A 167 -1.91 -10.99 13.03
CA ALA A 167 -2.41 -12.33 12.75
C ALA A 167 -1.98 -12.82 11.37
N GLU A 168 -2.25 -12.06 10.30
CA GLU A 168 -1.89 -12.44 8.92
C GLU A 168 -0.37 -12.60 8.74
N VAL A 169 0.45 -11.79 9.43
CA VAL A 169 1.91 -11.99 9.41
C VAL A 169 2.30 -13.35 10.00
N TYR A 170 1.65 -13.80 11.07
CA TYR A 170 1.92 -15.11 11.65
C TYR A 170 1.37 -16.26 10.81
N GLU A 171 0.25 -16.07 10.10
CA GLU A 171 -0.25 -17.09 9.16
C GLU A 171 0.66 -17.21 7.93
N VAL A 172 1.18 -16.11 7.40
CA VAL A 172 2.23 -16.14 6.37
C VAL A 172 3.46 -16.92 6.88
N VAL A 173 3.90 -16.68 8.12
CA VAL A 173 5.02 -17.43 8.71
C VAL A 173 4.67 -18.93 8.84
N ASN A 174 3.47 -19.28 9.30
CA ASN A 174 3.01 -20.67 9.37
C ASN A 174 3.03 -21.35 7.99
N ALA A 175 2.59 -20.65 6.94
CA ALA A 175 2.55 -21.18 5.58
C ALA A 175 3.96 -21.37 4.98
N VAL A 176 4.91 -20.48 5.30
CA VAL A 176 6.32 -20.67 4.96
C VAL A 176 6.91 -21.90 5.67
N ASP A 177 6.64 -22.05 6.97
CA ASP A 177 7.15 -23.16 7.77
C ASP A 177 6.59 -24.52 7.33
N SER A 178 5.34 -24.55 6.86
CA SER A 178 4.70 -25.78 6.36
C SER A 178 5.16 -26.18 4.96
N GLY A 179 5.74 -25.25 4.18
CA GLY A 179 6.09 -25.45 2.78
C GLY A 179 4.87 -25.59 1.85
N ASP A 180 3.70 -25.12 2.29
CA ASP A 180 2.48 -25.12 1.49
C ASP A 180 2.40 -23.83 0.64
N ASP A 181 2.77 -23.93 -0.62
CA ASP A 181 2.73 -22.81 -1.58
C ASP A 181 1.30 -22.25 -1.79
N GLY A 182 0.29 -23.10 -1.64
CA GLY A 182 -1.12 -22.72 -1.78
C GLY A 182 -1.55 -21.82 -0.63
N ALA A 183 -1.32 -22.30 0.60
CA ALA A 183 -1.54 -21.50 1.81
C ALA A 183 -0.72 -20.21 1.77
N LEU A 184 0.57 -20.28 1.39
CA LEU A 184 1.43 -19.09 1.34
C LEU A 184 0.86 -18.02 0.40
N LYS A 185 0.33 -18.41 -0.76
CA LYS A 185 -0.29 -17.49 -1.70
C LYS A 185 -1.56 -16.84 -1.12
N GLU A 186 -2.36 -17.59 -0.38
CA GLU A 186 -3.60 -17.11 0.26
C GLU A 186 -3.26 -16.08 1.35
N GLU A 187 -2.38 -16.43 2.29
CA GLU A 187 -1.99 -15.57 3.41
C GLU A 187 -1.26 -14.30 2.94
N LEU A 188 -0.44 -14.39 1.88
CA LEU A 188 0.16 -13.20 1.25
C LEU A 188 -0.91 -12.28 0.62
N GLY A 189 -2.00 -12.86 0.12
CA GLY A 189 -3.15 -12.15 -0.40
C GLY A 189 -3.89 -11.38 0.70
N ASP A 190 -4.13 -12.01 1.84
CA ASP A 190 -4.82 -11.41 2.99
C ASP A 190 -3.98 -10.30 3.63
N LEU A 191 -2.67 -10.53 3.77
CA LEU A 191 -1.74 -9.48 4.20
C LEU A 191 -1.73 -8.29 3.22
N LEU A 192 -1.75 -8.54 1.91
CA LEU A 192 -1.84 -7.47 0.90
C LEU A 192 -3.18 -6.72 0.99
N PHE A 193 -4.29 -7.42 1.23
CA PHE A 193 -5.60 -6.81 1.42
C PHE A 193 -5.59 -5.84 2.61
N LEU A 194 -5.02 -6.23 3.75
CA LEU A 194 -4.91 -5.36 4.92
C LEU A 194 -4.04 -4.13 4.65
N ILE A 195 -2.93 -4.27 3.93
CA ILE A 195 -2.09 -3.13 3.52
C ILE A 195 -2.89 -2.16 2.62
N LEU A 196 -3.69 -2.67 1.69
CA LEU A 196 -4.55 -1.85 0.84
C LEU A 196 -5.65 -1.15 1.64
N MET A 197 -6.23 -1.83 2.64
CA MET A 197 -7.20 -1.24 3.56
C MET A 197 -6.60 -0.09 4.37
N ASP A 198 -5.39 -0.24 4.92
CA ASP A 198 -4.67 0.83 5.61
C ASP A 198 -4.42 2.03 4.69
N CYS A 199 -3.95 1.78 3.46
CA CYS A 199 -3.73 2.83 2.47
C CYS A 199 -5.03 3.56 2.10
N GLN A 200 -6.13 2.82 1.98
CA GLN A 200 -7.44 3.37 1.68
C GLN A 200 -7.96 4.22 2.86
N ILE A 201 -7.83 3.76 4.10
CA ILE A 201 -8.17 4.52 5.31
C ILE A 201 -7.32 5.79 5.40
N ALA A 202 -6.00 5.70 5.18
CA ALA A 202 -5.11 6.84 5.19
C ALA A 202 -5.49 7.87 4.12
N SER A 203 -5.87 7.41 2.93
CA SER A 203 -6.30 8.27 1.83
C SER A 203 -7.63 8.97 2.13
N GLU A 204 -8.58 8.30 2.80
CA GLU A 204 -9.84 8.90 3.25
C GLU A 204 -9.63 10.05 4.25
N HIS A 205 -8.59 9.94 5.08
CA HIS A 205 -8.19 10.99 6.02
C HIS A 205 -7.23 12.04 5.43
N GLY A 206 -6.92 11.96 4.13
CA GLY A 206 -6.03 12.90 3.45
C GLY A 206 -4.56 12.82 3.88
N LEU A 207 -4.12 11.67 4.41
CA LEU A 207 -2.74 11.48 4.90
C LEU A 207 -1.78 11.08 3.78
N PHE A 208 -2.05 9.96 3.11
CA PHE A 208 -1.29 9.43 1.97
C PHE A 208 -2.13 8.38 1.23
N ALA A 209 -1.74 8.05 -0.01
CA ALA A 209 -2.33 6.99 -0.81
C ALA A 209 -1.34 5.84 -1.06
N LEU A 210 -1.81 4.75 -1.67
CA LEU A 210 -0.98 3.60 -2.04
C LEU A 210 0.22 4.01 -2.91
N GLU A 211 0.02 4.97 -3.81
CA GLU A 211 1.05 5.47 -4.72
C GLU A 211 2.23 6.10 -3.95
N ASP A 212 1.95 6.80 -2.85
CA ASP A 212 2.98 7.39 -2.00
C ASP A 212 3.81 6.31 -1.29
N VAL A 213 3.15 5.24 -0.81
CA VAL A 213 3.81 4.09 -0.17
C VAL A 213 4.72 3.37 -1.17
N VAL A 214 4.21 3.08 -2.37
CA VAL A 214 4.97 2.42 -3.43
C VAL A 214 6.15 3.28 -3.88
N GLY A 215 5.95 4.59 -4.07
CA GLY A 215 7.01 5.53 -4.41
C GLY A 215 8.13 5.57 -3.36
N ALA A 216 7.77 5.69 -2.08
CA ALA A 216 8.73 5.68 -0.98
C ALA A 216 9.49 4.35 -0.87
N LEU A 217 8.83 3.21 -1.16
CA LEU A 217 9.48 1.91 -1.22
C LEU A 217 10.48 1.82 -2.38
N ALA A 218 10.07 2.24 -3.59
CA ALA A 218 10.92 2.23 -4.77
C ALA A 218 12.20 3.04 -4.56
N GLU A 219 12.09 4.26 -4.02
CA GLU A 219 13.24 5.12 -3.69
C GLU A 219 14.18 4.44 -2.67
N LYS A 220 13.60 3.80 -1.64
CA LYS A 220 14.36 3.07 -0.62
C LYS A 220 15.10 1.85 -1.19
N ILE A 221 14.52 1.16 -2.18
CA ILE A 221 15.18 0.05 -2.87
C ILE A 221 16.33 0.57 -3.72
N VAL A 222 16.10 1.57 -4.58
CA VAL A 222 17.13 2.16 -5.44
C VAL A 222 18.30 2.67 -4.60
N SER A 223 18.03 3.48 -3.57
CA SER A 223 19.08 4.06 -2.72
C SER A 223 19.95 3.03 -1.98
N ARG A 224 19.39 1.87 -1.60
CA ARG A 224 20.11 0.83 -0.85
C ARG A 224 20.86 -0.14 -1.76
N HIS A 225 20.37 -0.36 -2.97
CA HIS A 225 20.84 -1.44 -3.83
C HIS A 225 21.58 -0.95 -5.09
N ALA A 226 21.49 0.33 -5.49
CA ALA A 226 22.15 0.86 -6.69
C ALA A 226 23.69 0.72 -6.68
N GLY A 227 24.31 0.60 -5.49
CA GLY A 227 25.73 0.28 -5.37
C GLY A 227 26.07 -1.17 -5.75
N ARG A 228 25.14 -2.11 -5.57
CA ARG A 228 25.30 -3.55 -5.83
C ARG A 228 24.64 -4.03 -7.12
N VAL A 229 23.62 -3.31 -7.58
CA VAL A 229 22.84 -3.62 -8.79
C VAL A 229 22.95 -2.40 -9.72
N PRO A 230 23.95 -2.37 -10.63
CA PRO A 230 24.22 -1.21 -11.47
C PRO A 230 23.03 -0.79 -12.35
N ALA A 231 22.20 -1.74 -12.78
CA ALA A 231 20.99 -1.46 -13.56
C ALA A 231 20.01 -0.50 -12.84
N LEU A 232 20.00 -0.48 -11.50
CA LEU A 232 19.15 0.45 -10.74
C LEU A 232 19.58 1.91 -10.86
N ARG A 233 20.82 2.19 -11.28
CA ARG A 233 21.31 3.57 -11.49
C ARG A 233 20.63 4.26 -12.67
N ALA A 234 20.11 3.48 -13.62
CA ALA A 234 19.36 4.01 -14.76
C ALA A 234 18.03 4.65 -14.36
N PHE A 235 17.51 4.36 -13.16
CA PHE A 235 16.27 4.92 -12.62
C PHE A 235 16.49 6.24 -11.85
N GLY A 236 17.68 6.85 -11.95
CA GLY A 236 18.03 8.13 -11.35
C GLY A 236 18.69 8.02 -9.97
N GLU A 237 19.43 9.07 -9.58
CA GLU A 237 19.91 9.19 -8.20
C GLU A 237 18.73 9.50 -7.26
N PRO A 238 18.69 8.92 -6.05
CA PRO A 238 17.62 9.18 -5.10
C PRO A 238 17.53 10.68 -4.82
N ALA A 239 16.31 11.23 -4.85
CA ALA A 239 16.07 12.62 -4.52
C ALA A 239 16.65 12.90 -3.13
N ARG A 240 17.59 13.84 -3.03
CA ARG A 240 18.12 14.26 -1.72
C ARG A 240 16.94 14.81 -0.93
N ARG A 241 16.51 14.06 0.08
CA ARG A 241 15.45 14.47 1.00
C ARG A 241 15.83 15.83 1.61
N GLY A 242 15.12 16.88 1.20
CA GLY A 242 15.27 18.21 1.78
C GLY A 242 14.99 18.11 3.27
N SER A 243 15.96 18.49 4.08
CA SER A 243 15.80 18.61 5.53
C SER A 243 14.72 19.67 5.79
N LEU A 244 13.58 19.27 6.36
CA LEU A 244 12.69 20.24 7.00
C LEU A 244 13.45 20.90 8.16
N PRO A 245 13.40 22.23 8.33
CA PRO A 245 14.00 22.88 9.48
C PRO A 245 13.18 22.54 10.73
N GLY A 246 13.63 21.55 11.49
CA GLY A 246 13.12 21.22 12.81
C GLY A 246 13.88 22.01 13.87
N GLU A 247 13.13 22.78 14.65
CA GLU A 247 13.61 23.63 15.73
C GLU A 247 14.39 22.85 16.81
N GLY A 248 15.27 23.58 17.48
CA GLY A 248 16.31 23.06 18.35
C GLY A 248 15.77 22.37 19.59
N LYS A 249 15.91 21.05 19.62
CA LYS A 249 16.19 20.28 20.84
C LYS A 249 17.42 19.42 20.55
N ALA A 250 18.34 19.31 21.51
CA ALA A 250 19.58 18.55 21.37
C ALA A 250 19.28 17.16 20.78
N ALA A 251 19.68 16.96 19.53
CA ALA A 251 19.33 15.75 18.79
C ALA A 251 20.06 14.57 19.44
N PRO A 252 19.36 13.46 19.80
CA PRO A 252 20.04 12.25 20.22
C PRO A 252 21.04 11.84 19.16
N SER A 253 22.20 11.32 19.57
CA SER A 253 23.23 10.86 18.64
C SER A 253 22.60 9.96 17.56
N ARG A 254 23.13 9.97 16.34
CA ARG A 254 22.61 9.15 15.22
C ARG A 254 22.48 7.66 15.61
N ALA A 255 23.27 7.20 16.57
CA ALA A 255 23.19 5.88 17.18
C ALA A 255 21.98 5.72 18.12
N ALA A 256 21.73 6.67 19.02
CA ALA A 256 20.58 6.67 19.92
C ALA A 256 19.24 6.81 19.16
N LYS A 257 19.18 7.65 18.13
CA LYS A 257 18.00 7.77 17.24
C LYS A 257 17.68 6.44 16.55
N LYS A 258 18.72 5.71 16.12
CA LYS A 258 18.56 4.38 15.53
C LYS A 258 18.00 3.37 16.54
N LEU A 259 18.37 3.39 17.82
CA LEU A 259 17.74 2.49 18.81
C LEU A 259 16.25 2.82 19.01
N ALA A 260 15.90 4.10 19.03
CA ALA A 260 14.51 4.57 19.20
C ALA A 260 13.57 4.18 18.04
N ASP A 261 14.11 3.81 16.86
CA ASP A 261 13.33 3.40 15.69
C ASP A 261 12.84 1.93 15.75
N LEU A 262 13.11 1.18 16.83
CA LEU A 262 12.61 -0.20 16.94
C LEU A 262 11.14 -0.18 17.37
N PRO A 263 10.23 -0.88 16.63
CA PRO A 263 8.83 -0.93 17.02
C PRO A 263 8.67 -1.59 18.39
N SER A 264 7.96 -0.92 19.29
CA SER A 264 7.60 -1.48 20.61
C SER A 264 6.64 -2.67 20.50
N SER A 265 6.01 -2.88 19.35
CA SER A 265 5.11 -3.99 19.06
C SER A 265 5.82 -5.29 18.65
N LEU A 266 7.15 -5.30 18.57
CA LEU A 266 7.88 -6.53 18.28
C LEU A 266 7.72 -7.54 19.42
N PRO A 267 7.65 -8.85 19.12
CA PRO A 267 7.75 -9.91 20.13
C PRO A 267 8.98 -9.71 21.01
N ALA A 268 8.85 -9.98 22.31
CA ALA A 268 9.80 -9.52 23.31
C ALA A 268 11.22 -10.08 23.10
N LEU A 269 11.36 -11.35 22.72
CA LEU A 269 12.68 -11.96 22.51
C LEU A 269 13.33 -11.39 21.25
N LEU A 270 12.54 -11.22 20.18
CA LEU A 270 13.00 -10.58 18.94
C LEU A 270 13.39 -9.10 19.15
N LEU A 271 12.60 -8.35 19.92
CA LEU A 271 12.89 -6.97 20.30
C LEU A 271 14.22 -6.90 21.05
N CYS A 272 14.41 -7.76 22.05
CA CYS A 272 15.63 -7.87 22.83
C CYS A 272 16.85 -8.16 21.94
N GLN A 273 16.75 -9.14 21.04
CA GLN A 273 17.83 -9.47 20.11
C GLN A 273 18.17 -8.31 19.16
N LYS A 274 17.15 -7.61 18.60
CA LYS A 274 17.34 -6.45 17.73
C LYS A 274 17.95 -5.26 18.45
N LEU A 275 17.53 -4.96 19.69
CA LEU A 275 18.10 -3.89 20.52
C LEU A 275 19.60 -4.10 20.70
N HIS A 276 20.00 -5.27 21.19
CA HIS A 276 21.40 -5.59 21.44
C HIS A 276 22.24 -5.60 20.17
N ARG A 277 21.73 -6.21 19.09
CA ARG A 277 22.43 -6.24 17.79
C ARG A 277 22.70 -4.83 17.28
N ARG A 278 21.74 -3.92 17.46
CA ARG A 278 21.88 -2.52 17.06
C ARG A 278 22.87 -1.79 17.96
N ALA A 279 22.75 -1.95 19.28
CA ALA A 279 23.66 -1.35 20.26
C ALA A 279 25.13 -1.71 19.98
N TRP A 280 25.43 -2.98 19.67
CA TRP A 280 26.78 -3.43 19.34
C TRP A 280 27.29 -2.83 18.02
N ARG A 281 26.45 -2.84 16.98
CA ARG A 281 26.82 -2.28 15.66
C ARG A 281 27.05 -0.78 15.68
N THR A 282 26.38 -0.06 16.57
CA THR A 282 26.53 1.39 16.71
C THR A 282 27.55 1.79 17.77
N GLY A 283 28.20 0.82 18.44
CA GLY A 283 29.17 1.09 19.50
C GLY A 283 28.57 1.63 20.80
N LEU A 284 27.25 1.54 21.00
CA LEU A 284 26.60 1.98 22.25
C LEU A 284 26.81 0.99 23.39
N ALA A 285 27.06 -0.28 23.07
CA ALA A 285 27.39 -1.31 24.04
C ALA A 285 28.43 -2.27 23.45
N ALA A 286 29.31 -2.79 24.30
CA ALA A 286 30.22 -3.85 23.91
C ALA A 286 29.44 -5.15 23.61
N LYS A 287 29.88 -5.89 22.59
CA LYS A 287 29.34 -7.23 22.33
C LYS A 287 29.83 -8.18 23.44
N PRO A 288 28.94 -8.87 24.17
CA PRO A 288 29.34 -9.78 25.23
C PRO A 288 30.00 -11.04 24.65
N THR A 289 30.82 -11.71 25.46
CA THR A 289 31.39 -13.02 25.13
C THR A 289 30.39 -14.12 25.49
N LYS A 290 30.44 -15.27 24.79
CA LYS A 290 29.60 -16.43 25.12
C LYS A 290 29.77 -16.87 26.58
N ARG A 291 31.01 -16.88 27.07
CA ARG A 291 31.34 -17.21 28.46
C ARG A 291 30.75 -16.22 29.45
N GLY A 292 30.74 -14.92 29.12
CA GLY A 292 30.09 -13.88 29.92
C GLY A 292 28.60 -14.13 30.06
N VAL A 293 27.90 -14.33 28.94
CA VAL A 293 26.44 -14.60 28.96
C VAL A 293 26.10 -15.86 29.75
N VAL A 294 26.89 -16.94 29.64
CA VAL A 294 26.67 -18.17 30.44
C VAL A 294 26.83 -17.90 31.94
N LYS A 295 27.78 -17.03 32.33
CA LYS A 295 27.95 -16.63 33.73
C LYS A 295 26.72 -15.84 34.22
N ASP A 296 26.19 -14.95 33.38
CA ASP A 296 25.00 -14.16 33.73
C ASP A 296 23.75 -15.04 33.85
N ILE A 297 23.57 -16.03 32.96
CA ILE A 297 22.51 -17.04 33.07
C ILE A 297 22.56 -17.76 34.43
N ARG A 298 23.75 -18.23 34.85
CA ARG A 298 23.91 -18.93 36.13
C ARG A 298 23.52 -18.05 37.32
N LYS A 299 23.97 -16.80 37.33
CA LYS A 299 23.59 -15.83 38.38
C LYS A 299 22.08 -15.61 38.45
N CYS A 300 21.42 -15.46 37.30
CA CYS A 300 19.97 -15.29 37.27
C CYS A 300 19.26 -16.53 37.83
N VAL A 301 19.70 -17.74 37.48
CA VAL A 301 19.15 -19.00 38.02
C VAL A 301 19.37 -19.10 39.54
N GLU A 302 20.55 -18.77 40.04
CA GLU A 302 20.85 -18.74 41.48
C GLU A 302 19.96 -17.74 42.22
N ALA A 303 19.76 -16.54 41.66
CA ALA A 303 18.88 -15.52 42.23
C ALA A 303 17.41 -15.99 42.28
N LEU A 304 16.94 -16.67 41.24
CA LEU A 304 15.60 -17.28 41.22
C LEU A 304 15.45 -18.38 42.26
N ALA A 305 16.48 -19.23 42.41
CA ALA A 305 16.46 -20.33 43.38
C ALA A 305 16.40 -19.85 44.83
N LEU A 306 17.17 -18.81 45.18
CA LEU A 306 17.12 -18.19 46.51
C LEU A 306 15.72 -17.64 46.81
N ARG A 307 15.10 -16.96 45.85
CA ARG A 307 13.74 -16.41 46.02
C ARG A 307 12.66 -17.47 46.18
N ALA A 308 12.78 -18.58 45.45
CA ALA A 308 11.86 -19.71 45.59
C ALA A 308 11.90 -20.31 47.01
N ALA A 309 13.04 -20.23 47.70
CA ALA A 309 13.19 -20.68 49.08
C ALA A 309 12.55 -19.70 50.10
N ASP A 310 12.52 -18.40 49.80
CA ASP A 310 12.06 -17.35 50.73
C ASP A 310 10.54 -17.11 50.74
N GLY A 311 9.76 -17.79 49.89
CA GLY A 311 8.29 -17.80 49.92
C GLY A 311 7.59 -16.46 49.66
N MET A 312 8.31 -15.44 49.17
CA MET A 312 7.76 -14.10 48.91
C MET A 312 7.19 -13.97 47.49
N PRO A 313 5.89 -13.73 47.30
CA PRO A 313 5.35 -13.34 46.01
C PRO A 313 5.49 -11.82 45.84
N GLN A 314 6.28 -11.37 44.85
CA GLN A 314 6.23 -9.98 44.38
C GLN A 314 6.13 -9.89 42.86
N SER A 315 5.43 -8.86 42.41
CA SER A 315 4.67 -8.77 41.16
C SER A 315 5.46 -8.45 39.89
N THR A 316 6.79 -8.53 39.90
CA THR A 316 7.61 -8.55 38.66
C THR A 316 8.98 -9.17 38.98
N ASP A 317 9.27 -10.38 38.50
CA ASP A 317 10.56 -11.02 38.77
C ASP A 317 11.63 -10.51 37.81
N ALA A 318 12.38 -9.49 38.24
CA ALA A 318 13.49 -8.93 37.49
C ALA A 318 14.55 -9.99 37.13
N ALA A 319 14.76 -11.03 37.96
CA ALA A 319 15.73 -12.08 37.63
C ALA A 319 15.21 -13.00 36.52
N LEU A 320 13.89 -13.24 36.44
CA LEU A 320 13.30 -13.97 35.33
C LEU A 320 13.44 -13.16 34.03
N ALA A 321 13.18 -11.86 34.07
CA ALA A 321 13.37 -10.98 32.92
C ALA A 321 14.84 -10.98 32.44
N ASP A 322 15.79 -10.82 33.36
CA ASP A 322 17.23 -10.87 33.07
C ASP A 322 17.67 -12.24 32.53
N LEU A 323 17.07 -13.33 33.02
CA LEU A 323 17.31 -14.67 32.50
C LEU A 323 16.83 -14.78 31.05
N LEU A 324 15.61 -14.33 30.74
CA LEU A 324 15.06 -14.33 29.38
C LEU A 324 15.91 -13.48 28.42
N VAL A 325 16.39 -12.32 28.87
CA VAL A 325 17.34 -11.48 28.12
C VAL A 325 18.65 -12.24 27.88
N SER A 326 19.22 -12.86 28.90
CA SER A 326 20.49 -13.59 28.81
C SER A 326 20.39 -14.82 27.90
N LEU A 327 19.28 -15.55 27.95
CA LEU A 327 18.99 -16.66 27.03
C LEU A 327 18.84 -16.15 25.58
N SER A 328 18.15 -15.03 25.38
CA SER A 328 18.01 -14.40 24.06
C SER A 328 19.36 -13.98 23.46
N LEU A 329 20.25 -13.45 24.31
CA LEU A 329 21.62 -13.09 23.95
C LEU A 329 22.45 -14.33 23.61
N TYR A 330 22.33 -15.40 24.40
CA TYR A 330 23.01 -16.66 24.14
C TYR A 330 22.60 -17.23 22.77
N ALA A 331 21.30 -17.29 22.47
CA ALA A 331 20.79 -17.69 21.16
C ALA A 331 21.38 -16.81 20.05
N GLN A 332 21.34 -15.48 20.21
CA GLN A 332 21.87 -14.54 19.22
C GLN A 332 23.38 -14.74 18.95
N LEU A 333 24.18 -14.99 19.99
CA LEU A 333 25.62 -15.26 19.84
C LEU A 333 25.92 -16.60 19.16
N ASN A 334 24.94 -17.51 19.11
CA ASN A 334 25.01 -18.78 18.39
C ASN A 334 24.32 -18.72 17.01
N GLY A 335 23.90 -17.53 16.56
CA GLY A 335 23.25 -17.36 15.26
C GLY A 335 21.80 -17.83 15.22
N GLN A 336 21.16 -18.01 16.38
CA GLN A 336 19.79 -18.47 16.52
C GLN A 336 18.83 -17.29 16.79
N ASP A 337 17.62 -17.38 16.24
CA ASP A 337 16.49 -16.52 16.60
C ASP A 337 15.80 -17.10 17.84
N ALA A 338 15.76 -16.34 18.93
CA ALA A 338 15.24 -16.82 20.21
C ALA A 338 13.71 -16.96 20.20
N GLU A 339 13.01 -16.06 19.50
CA GLU A 339 11.56 -16.09 19.36
C GLU A 339 11.15 -17.35 18.61
N GLU A 340 11.83 -17.63 17.50
CA GLU A 340 11.54 -18.81 16.66
C GLU A 340 11.96 -20.13 17.34
N ALA A 341 13.01 -20.12 18.17
CA ALA A 341 13.37 -21.29 18.96
C ALA A 341 12.27 -21.65 19.98
N LEU A 342 11.74 -20.64 20.69
CA LEU A 342 10.67 -20.85 21.66
C LEU A 342 9.36 -21.24 20.97
N ARG A 343 8.99 -20.55 19.88
CA ARG A 343 7.79 -20.85 19.08
C ARG A 343 7.76 -22.31 18.63
N ARG A 344 8.85 -22.82 18.04
CA ARG A 344 8.95 -24.23 17.65
C ARG A 344 8.75 -25.19 18.80
N LYS A 345 9.31 -24.90 19.98
CA LYS A 345 9.11 -25.75 21.16
C LYS A 345 7.65 -25.70 21.65
N CYS A 346 7.02 -24.53 21.66
CA CYS A 346 5.60 -24.40 22.00
C CYS A 346 4.69 -25.18 21.04
N LEU A 347 4.98 -25.16 19.73
CA LEU A 347 4.24 -25.94 18.74
C LEU A 347 4.41 -27.45 18.96
N SER A 348 5.63 -27.92 19.22
CA SER A 348 5.90 -29.32 19.62
C SER A 348 5.10 -29.72 20.86
N LEU A 349 5.14 -28.90 21.92
CA LEU A 349 4.39 -29.13 23.15
C LEU A 349 2.89 -29.21 22.90
N ARG A 350 2.35 -28.36 22.02
CA ARG A 350 0.93 -28.38 21.66
C ARG A 350 0.51 -29.72 21.06
N GLU A 351 1.34 -30.28 20.17
CA GLU A 351 1.06 -31.58 19.56
C GLU A 351 1.24 -32.74 20.57
N GLU A 352 2.27 -32.68 21.42
CA GLU A 352 2.46 -33.62 22.53
C GLU A 352 1.21 -33.65 23.45
N LEU A 353 0.71 -32.49 23.88
CA LEU A 353 -0.48 -32.38 24.73
C LEU A 353 -1.77 -32.84 24.04
N ARG A 354 -1.92 -32.57 22.73
CA ARG A 354 -3.04 -33.06 21.93
C ARG A 354 -3.04 -34.58 21.82
N SER A 355 -1.86 -35.18 21.65
CA SER A 355 -1.71 -36.63 21.55
C SER A 355 -2.01 -37.34 22.87
N ALA A 356 -1.64 -36.73 24.00
CA ALA A 356 -1.92 -37.25 25.35
C ALA A 356 -3.39 -37.11 25.79
N SER A 357 -4.19 -36.32 25.06
CA SER A 357 -5.62 -36.12 25.32
C SER A 357 -6.54 -37.04 24.50
N ARG A 358 -5.95 -37.90 23.64
CA ARG A 358 -6.65 -38.98 22.92
C ARG A 358 -6.37 -40.30 23.60
#